data_AF-A0A3C1ZH89-F1
#
_entry.id   AF-A0A3C1ZH89-F1
#
_cell.length_a   1.000
_cell.length_b   1.000
_cell.length_c   1.000
_cell.angle_alpha   90.00
_cell.angle_beta   90.00
_cell.angle_gamma   90.00
#
_symmetry.space_group_name_H-M   'P 1'
#
loop_
_entity.id
_entity.type
_entity.pdbx_description
1 polymer ?
#
loop_
_entity_poly.entity_id
_entity_poly.type
_entity_poly.pdbx_seq_one_letter_code
_entity_poly.pdbx_strand_id
1 'polypeptide(L)'
;MKRVIRFSRFFIPAAIISAGLILFSIVGYATKGFNLGVDFQAGINQTVQLAYPVGSVGYSGKGNAELRISGVNLTLVFSGAEIEQRTVVLSYQNYGTIKDLAGALAAEAGIELSIDPAQESYPSTLLIPTSQGNTLISKNPIKLHRAASGEGELFSTIDKVREAIVGLGKISVQTLKPESSQRYLIRVEDSGE
;
A
#
# COMPACT_ATOMS: atom_id res chain seq x y z
N MET A 1 -1.85 -63.99 19.82
CA MET A 1 -0.72 -64.22 18.90
C MET A 1 0.04 -62.90 18.71
N LYS A 2 1.35 -62.84 18.96
CA LYS A 2 2.14 -61.61 18.78
C LYS A 2 2.59 -61.52 17.31
N ARG A 3 2.18 -60.47 16.60
CA ARG A 3 2.58 -60.22 15.20
C ARG A 3 3.95 -59.54 15.20
N VAL A 4 4.97 -60.18 14.64
CA VAL A 4 6.32 -59.60 14.50
C VAL A 4 6.38 -58.81 13.20
N ILE A 5 6.55 -57.49 13.29
CA ILE A 5 6.73 -56.61 12.13
C ILE A 5 8.23 -56.57 11.80
N ARG A 6 8.60 -57.06 10.62
CA ARG A 6 9.98 -57.01 10.13
C ARG A 6 10.20 -55.66 9.44
N PHE A 7 11.05 -54.82 10.02
CA PHE A 7 11.43 -53.56 9.41
C PHE A 7 12.29 -53.80 8.15
N SER A 8 12.13 -52.92 7.18
CA SER A 8 12.90 -52.94 5.94
C SER A 8 14.40 -52.83 6.22
N ARG A 9 15.22 -53.56 5.45
CA ARG A 9 16.69 -53.44 5.49
C ARG A 9 17.18 -52.04 5.10
N PHE A 10 16.34 -51.24 4.44
CA PHE A 10 16.61 -49.84 4.12
C PHE A 10 16.46 -48.88 5.31
N PHE A 11 16.06 -49.37 6.48
CA PHE A 11 15.92 -48.55 7.68
C PHE A 11 17.22 -47.82 8.04
N ILE A 12 18.37 -48.51 8.00
CA ILE A 12 19.66 -47.90 8.38
C ILE A 12 20.05 -46.79 7.38
N PRO A 13 20.06 -47.02 6.05
CA PRO A 13 20.28 -45.95 5.07
C PRO A 13 19.31 -44.78 5.23
N ALA A 14 18.01 -45.05 5.44
CA ALA A 14 17.00 -44.00 5.61
C ALA A 14 17.24 -43.19 6.89
N ALA A 15 17.63 -43.84 7.99
CA ALA A 15 17.96 -43.16 9.24
C ALA A 15 19.17 -42.24 9.09
N ILE A 16 20.22 -42.68 8.37
CA ILE A 16 21.40 -41.86 8.09
C ILE A 16 21.04 -40.63 7.26
N ILE A 17 20.24 -40.80 6.20
CA ILE A 17 19.79 -39.68 5.35
C ILE A 17 18.94 -38.69 6.16
N SER A 18 17.99 -39.19 6.96
CA SER A 18 17.17 -38.34 7.83
C SER A 18 18.01 -37.59 8.86
N ALA A 19 18.97 -38.26 9.50
CA ALA A 19 19.89 -37.61 10.43
C ALA A 19 20.72 -36.52 9.74
N GLY A 20 21.20 -36.79 8.52
CA GLY A 20 21.90 -35.81 7.69
C GLY A 20 21.05 -34.58 7.38
N LEU A 21 19.79 -34.76 6.98
CA LEU A 21 18.86 -33.66 6.70
C LEU A 21 18.54 -32.84 7.96
N ILE A 22 18.37 -33.50 9.11
CA ILE A 22 18.13 -32.83 10.39
C ILE A 22 19.35 -31.96 10.77
N LEU A 23 20.55 -32.53 10.73
CA LEU A 23 21.78 -31.81 11.02
C LEU A 23 21.99 -30.64 10.07
N PHE A 24 21.77 -30.85 8.77
CA PHE A 24 21.85 -29.79 7.77
C PHE A 24 20.85 -28.66 8.04
N SER A 25 19.63 -28.99 8.47
CA SER A 25 18.60 -28.01 8.82
C SER A 25 18.97 -27.22 10.08
N ILE A 26 19.52 -27.87 11.10
CA ILE A 26 19.99 -27.20 12.33
C ILE A 26 21.13 -26.23 12.02
N VAL A 27 22.12 -26.67 11.23
CA VAL A 27 23.23 -25.82 10.80
C VAL A 27 22.72 -24.66 9.94
N GLY A 28 21.79 -24.93 9.02
CA GLY A 28 21.13 -23.89 8.22
C GLY A 28 20.42 -22.85 9.07
N TYR A 29 19.68 -23.29 10.09
CA TYR A 29 19.02 -22.42 11.07
C TYR A 29 20.03 -21.57 11.85
N ALA A 30 21.09 -22.18 12.39
CA ALA A 30 22.09 -21.46 13.19
C ALA A 30 22.93 -20.46 12.37
N THR A 31 23.13 -20.70 11.08
CA THR A 31 23.98 -19.86 10.21
C THR A 31 23.20 -18.81 9.42
N LYS A 32 21.97 -19.10 9.01
CA LYS A 32 21.15 -18.19 8.19
C LYS A 32 19.99 -17.55 8.95
N GLY A 33 19.69 -18.02 10.16
CA GLY A 33 18.57 -17.54 10.97
C GLY A 33 17.20 -17.99 10.43
N PHE A 34 16.15 -17.42 11.02
CA PHE A 34 14.75 -17.64 10.62
C PHE A 34 14.11 -16.30 10.28
N ASN A 35 13.22 -16.26 9.30
CA ASN A 35 12.43 -15.06 9.00
C ASN A 35 11.31 -14.93 10.03
N LEU A 36 11.59 -14.20 11.11
CA LEU A 36 10.63 -13.94 12.18
C LEU A 36 9.52 -13.03 11.63
N GLY A 37 8.28 -13.47 11.79
CA GLY A 37 7.12 -12.67 11.45
C GLY A 37 7.04 -11.41 12.32
N VAL A 38 6.13 -10.50 11.95
CA VAL A 38 5.93 -9.22 12.63
C VAL A 38 5.53 -9.37 14.11
N ASP A 39 4.98 -10.52 14.49
CA ASP A 39 4.62 -10.84 15.88
C ASP A 39 5.84 -11.19 16.76
N PHE A 40 7.00 -11.47 16.13
CA PHE A 40 8.23 -11.93 16.81
C PHE A 40 9.43 -11.00 16.62
N GLN A 41 9.31 -9.97 15.78
CA GLN A 41 10.31 -8.91 15.61
C GLN A 41 9.64 -7.57 15.95
N ALA A 42 10.03 -7.00 17.09
CA ALA A 42 9.59 -5.66 17.47
C ALA A 42 10.01 -4.65 16.39
N GLY A 43 9.11 -3.75 16.04
CA GLY A 43 9.35 -2.80 14.97
C GLY A 43 8.08 -2.24 14.34
N ILE A 44 8.29 -1.41 13.31
CA ILE A 44 7.21 -0.76 12.57
C ILE A 44 7.18 -1.32 11.14
N ASN A 45 5.97 -1.62 10.67
CA ASN A 45 5.70 -1.99 9.29
C ASN A 45 4.88 -0.89 8.63
N GLN A 46 5.45 -0.23 7.62
CA GLN A 46 4.76 0.83 6.89
C GLN A 46 4.75 0.55 5.39
N THR A 47 3.56 0.64 4.79
CA THR A 47 3.44 0.64 3.33
C THR A 47 3.54 2.06 2.83
N VAL A 48 4.48 2.30 1.93
CA VAL A 48 4.63 3.56 1.21
C VAL A 48 4.33 3.35 -0.26
N GLN A 49 3.79 4.37 -0.92
CA GLN A 49 3.57 4.37 -2.36
C GLN A 49 4.20 5.63 -2.95
N LEU A 50 5.05 5.46 -3.96
CA LEU A 50 5.56 6.60 -4.73
C LEU A 50 4.49 7.03 -5.73
N ALA A 51 4.21 8.33 -5.79
CA ALA A 51 3.07 8.87 -6.52
C ALA A 51 3.31 10.32 -6.96
N TYR A 52 2.61 10.72 -8.02
CA TYR A 52 2.67 12.09 -8.54
C TYR A 52 1.57 12.95 -7.91
N PRO A 53 1.89 14.18 -7.47
CA PRO A 53 0.87 15.12 -7.02
C PRO A 53 -0.02 15.52 -8.19
N VAL A 54 -1.32 15.54 -7.97
CA VAL A 54 -2.32 15.97 -8.97
C VAL A 54 -2.85 17.36 -8.66
N GLY A 55 -2.98 17.68 -7.38
CA GLY A 55 -3.64 18.89 -6.93
C GLY A 55 -4.03 18.79 -5.47
N SER A 56 -4.98 19.62 -5.04
CA SER A 56 -5.55 19.58 -3.70
C SER A 56 -7.08 19.71 -3.72
N VAL A 57 -7.69 19.10 -2.72
CA VAL A 57 -9.14 19.15 -2.48
C VAL A 57 -9.41 19.51 -1.02
N GLY A 58 -10.36 20.41 -0.82
CA GLY A 58 -10.85 20.87 0.47
C GLY A 58 -12.36 20.96 0.49
N TYR A 59 -12.90 21.20 1.69
CA TYR A 59 -14.32 21.43 1.90
C TYR A 59 -14.55 22.56 2.88
N SER A 60 -15.29 23.58 2.46
CA SER A 60 -15.65 24.75 3.26
C SER A 60 -17.14 24.87 3.54
N GLY A 61 -17.94 23.90 3.08
CA GLY A 61 -19.36 23.81 3.38
C GLY A 61 -19.65 23.44 4.85
N LYS A 62 -20.95 23.40 5.19
CA LYS A 62 -21.43 22.98 6.51
C LYS A 62 -21.32 21.46 6.67
N GLY A 63 -21.26 20.97 7.91
CA GLY A 63 -21.13 19.53 8.19
C GLY A 63 -19.78 18.95 7.79
N ASN A 64 -19.76 17.64 7.52
CA ASN A 64 -18.58 16.86 7.17
C ASN A 64 -18.66 16.40 5.72
N ALA A 65 -17.52 16.39 5.04
CA ALA A 65 -17.34 15.75 3.75
C ALA A 65 -16.21 14.74 3.84
N GLU A 66 -16.50 13.49 3.53
CA GLU A 66 -15.54 12.39 3.49
C GLU A 66 -15.25 12.03 2.04
N LEU A 67 -13.97 12.09 1.68
CA LEU A 67 -13.46 11.68 0.38
C LEU A 67 -13.00 10.23 0.43
N ARG A 68 -13.49 9.43 -0.52
CA ARG A 68 -13.06 8.06 -0.74
C ARG A 68 -12.59 7.91 -2.18
N ILE A 69 -11.37 7.41 -2.35
CA ILE A 69 -10.81 7.10 -3.67
C ILE A 69 -10.66 5.60 -3.75
N SER A 70 -11.21 5.00 -4.79
CA SER A 70 -11.10 3.57 -5.09
C SER A 70 -10.48 3.37 -6.48
N GLY A 71 -10.30 2.13 -6.92
CA GLY A 71 -9.84 1.85 -8.28
C GLY A 71 -10.86 2.13 -9.39
N VAL A 72 -12.13 2.39 -9.07
CA VAL A 72 -13.21 2.53 -10.07
C VAL A 72 -14.02 3.81 -9.95
N ASN A 73 -13.99 4.46 -8.79
CA ASN A 73 -14.76 5.65 -8.50
C ASN A 73 -14.15 6.48 -7.37
N LEU A 74 -14.42 7.77 -7.44
CA LEU A 74 -14.23 8.71 -6.33
C LEU A 74 -15.60 8.99 -5.73
N THR A 75 -15.71 8.85 -4.41
CA THR A 75 -16.97 9.04 -3.68
C THR A 75 -16.81 10.16 -2.66
N LEU A 76 -17.78 11.06 -2.61
CA LEU A 76 -17.95 12.03 -1.54
C LEU A 76 -19.14 11.62 -0.68
N VAL A 77 -18.93 11.52 0.63
CA VAL A 77 -20.01 11.29 1.60
C VAL A 77 -20.18 12.55 2.43
N PHE A 78 -21.31 13.20 2.26
CA PHE A 78 -21.69 14.37 3.04
C PHE A 78 -22.55 13.94 4.22
N SER A 79 -22.19 14.39 5.43
CA SER A 79 -22.92 14.08 6.65
C SER A 79 -22.90 15.23 7.65
N GLY A 80 -23.94 15.37 8.47
CA GLY A 80 -24.03 16.41 9.50
C GLY A 80 -25.46 16.76 9.85
N ALA A 81 -25.66 17.45 10.96
CA ALA A 81 -27.00 17.86 11.41
C ALA A 81 -27.57 19.04 10.60
N GLU A 82 -26.70 19.88 10.02
CA GLU A 82 -27.09 21.09 9.28
C GLU A 82 -27.09 20.90 7.75
N ILE A 83 -26.89 19.67 7.26
CA ILE A 83 -26.83 19.38 5.83
C ILE A 83 -27.63 18.12 5.51
N GLU A 84 -28.09 18.03 4.26
CA GLU A 84 -28.66 16.79 3.74
C GLU A 84 -27.56 15.73 3.64
N GLN A 85 -27.81 14.58 4.26
CA GLN A 85 -26.91 13.43 4.17
C GLN A 85 -27.04 12.81 2.78
N ARG A 86 -25.96 12.82 2.02
CA ARG A 86 -25.95 12.28 0.66
C ARG A 86 -24.58 11.75 0.29
N THR A 87 -24.58 10.83 -0.67
CA THR A 87 -23.37 10.24 -1.23
C THR A 87 -23.32 10.52 -2.72
N VAL A 88 -22.25 11.15 -3.17
CA VAL A 88 -21.98 11.42 -4.58
C VAL A 88 -20.93 10.43 -5.04
N VAL A 89 -21.27 9.62 -6.06
CA VAL A 89 -20.36 8.63 -6.64
C VAL A 89 -19.98 9.08 -8.05
N LEU A 90 -18.71 9.42 -8.25
CA LEU A 90 -18.16 9.81 -9.54
C LEU A 90 -17.36 8.64 -10.11
N SER A 91 -17.96 7.93 -11.08
CA SER A 91 -17.32 6.80 -11.74
C SER A 91 -16.29 7.26 -12.77
N TYR A 92 -15.11 6.65 -12.75
CA TYR A 92 -14.04 6.94 -13.71
C TYR A 92 -14.42 6.55 -15.15
N GLN A 93 -15.41 5.68 -15.34
CA GLN A 93 -15.93 5.36 -16.67
C GLN A 93 -16.66 6.56 -17.31
N ASN A 94 -17.32 7.39 -16.49
CA ASN A 94 -18.05 8.57 -16.95
C ASN A 94 -17.17 9.82 -17.00
N TYR A 95 -16.09 9.84 -16.20
CA TYR A 95 -15.15 10.94 -16.08
C TYR A 95 -13.75 10.43 -16.38
N GLY A 96 -13.43 10.25 -17.67
CA GLY A 96 -12.23 9.54 -18.11
C GLY A 96 -10.92 10.24 -17.74
N THR A 97 -10.90 11.56 -17.69
CA THR A 97 -9.70 12.35 -17.34
C THR A 97 -9.80 12.95 -15.95
N ILE A 98 -8.64 13.32 -15.38
CA ILE A 98 -8.58 14.09 -14.13
C ILE A 98 -9.33 15.42 -14.27
N LYS A 99 -9.28 16.07 -15.44
CA LYS A 99 -10.04 17.30 -15.72
C LYS A 99 -11.55 17.09 -15.62
N ASP A 100 -12.08 16.04 -16.24
CA ASP A 100 -13.52 15.77 -16.25
C ASP A 100 -14.01 15.47 -14.82
N LEU A 101 -13.24 14.68 -14.08
CA LEU A 101 -13.54 14.35 -12.69
C LEU A 101 -13.46 15.60 -11.79
N ALA A 102 -12.46 16.44 -11.99
CA ALA A 102 -12.29 17.70 -11.29
C ALA A 102 -13.47 18.66 -11.54
N GLY A 103 -13.96 18.74 -12.79
CA GLY A 103 -15.15 19.51 -13.13
C GLY A 103 -16.39 19.01 -12.40
N ALA A 104 -16.60 17.70 -12.32
CA ALA A 104 -17.70 17.10 -11.58
C ALA A 104 -17.60 17.34 -10.07
N LEU A 105 -16.39 17.28 -9.50
CA LEU A 105 -16.14 17.60 -8.10
C LEU A 105 -16.40 19.07 -7.77
N ALA A 106 -15.93 19.99 -8.63
CA ALA A 106 -16.09 21.43 -8.42
C ALA A 106 -17.56 21.88 -8.56
N ALA A 107 -18.41 21.08 -9.19
CA ALA A 107 -19.86 21.33 -9.26
C ALA A 107 -20.56 21.09 -7.90
N GLU A 108 -19.93 20.34 -6.99
CA GLU A 108 -20.49 20.08 -5.66
C GLU A 108 -20.29 21.27 -4.73
N ALA A 109 -21.37 21.73 -4.12
CA ALA A 109 -21.34 22.91 -3.26
C ALA A 109 -20.38 22.74 -2.06
N GLY A 110 -19.51 23.74 -1.87
CA GLY A 110 -18.54 23.79 -0.77
C GLY A 110 -17.26 22.99 -1.01
N ILE A 111 -17.12 22.28 -2.14
CA ILE A 111 -15.84 21.66 -2.53
C ILE A 111 -14.91 22.73 -3.10
N GLU A 112 -13.69 22.76 -2.59
CA GLU A 112 -12.61 23.62 -3.07
C GLU A 112 -11.57 22.74 -3.75
N LEU A 113 -11.24 23.04 -5.00
CA LEU A 113 -10.35 22.21 -5.80
C LEU A 113 -9.28 23.06 -6.48
N SER A 114 -8.06 22.56 -6.49
CA SER A 114 -6.96 23.10 -7.28
C SER A 114 -6.25 21.94 -7.96
N ILE A 115 -6.18 21.94 -9.30
CA ILE A 115 -5.54 20.89 -10.08
C ILE A 115 -4.34 21.50 -10.80
N ASP A 116 -3.23 20.76 -10.84
CA ASP A 116 -2.09 21.12 -11.66
C ASP A 116 -2.46 20.93 -13.16
N PRO A 117 -2.37 21.99 -13.99
CA PRO A 117 -2.68 21.88 -15.42
C PRO A 117 -1.90 20.78 -16.15
N ALA A 118 -0.69 20.45 -15.69
CA ALA A 118 0.12 19.37 -16.27
C ALA A 118 -0.49 17.97 -16.05
N GLN A 119 -1.46 17.85 -15.12
CA GLN A 119 -2.06 16.59 -14.71
C GLN A 119 -3.46 16.38 -15.30
N GLU A 120 -4.07 17.41 -15.90
CA GLU A 120 -5.47 17.40 -16.36
C GLU A 120 -5.79 16.27 -17.36
N SER A 121 -4.86 15.98 -18.28
CA SER A 121 -5.06 15.01 -19.36
C SER A 121 -4.88 13.55 -18.95
N TYR A 122 -4.35 13.28 -17.75
CA TYR A 122 -4.15 11.91 -17.30
C TYR A 122 -5.47 11.22 -16.98
N PRO A 123 -5.55 9.88 -17.14
CA PRO A 123 -6.72 9.12 -16.77
C PRO A 123 -7.06 9.24 -15.28
N SER A 124 -8.35 9.44 -14.97
CA SER A 124 -8.85 9.51 -13.59
C SER A 124 -8.66 8.20 -12.83
N THR A 125 -8.60 7.07 -13.54
CA THR A 125 -8.31 5.73 -13.00
C THR A 125 -6.93 5.61 -12.37
N LEU A 126 -6.02 6.56 -12.62
CA LEU A 126 -4.71 6.58 -11.98
C LEU A 126 -4.73 7.18 -10.58
N LEU A 127 -5.83 7.82 -10.16
CA LEU A 127 -5.93 8.36 -8.80
C LEU A 127 -5.78 7.24 -7.78
N ILE A 128 -5.01 7.52 -6.73
CA ILE A 128 -4.74 6.55 -5.66
C ILE A 128 -5.37 7.01 -4.35
N PRO A 129 -5.74 6.06 -3.47
CA PRO A 129 -6.20 6.38 -2.13
C PRO A 129 -5.21 7.25 -1.38
N THR A 130 -5.73 8.19 -0.60
CA THR A 130 -4.96 8.89 0.41
C THR A 130 -4.41 7.89 1.43
N SER A 131 -3.23 8.17 1.99
CA SER A 131 -2.56 7.28 2.97
C SER A 131 -3.40 6.98 4.22
N GLN A 132 -4.43 7.79 4.50
CA GLN A 132 -5.35 7.64 5.62
C GLN A 132 -6.61 6.82 5.28
N GLY A 133 -6.74 6.28 4.06
CA GLY A 133 -7.96 5.62 3.61
C GLY A 133 -9.05 6.64 3.31
N ASN A 134 -10.19 6.50 3.97
CA ASN A 134 -11.28 7.48 3.88
C ASN A 134 -10.86 8.77 4.61
N THR A 135 -10.85 9.89 3.90
CA THR A 135 -10.30 11.13 4.45
C THR A 135 -11.38 12.19 4.57
N LEU A 136 -11.57 12.71 5.79
CA LEU A 136 -12.35 13.91 6.02
C LEU A 136 -11.62 15.10 5.41
N ILE A 137 -12.24 15.73 4.41
CA ILE A 137 -11.74 16.96 3.80
C ILE A 137 -12.28 18.16 4.56
N SER A 138 -11.45 19.19 4.67
CA SER A 138 -11.75 20.40 5.44
C SER A 138 -11.24 21.63 4.71
N LYS A 139 -11.31 22.80 5.35
CA LYS A 139 -10.74 24.04 4.83
C LYS A 139 -9.22 23.99 4.67
N ASN A 140 -8.55 23.05 5.35
CA ASN A 140 -7.15 22.72 5.08
C ASN A 140 -7.12 21.68 3.96
N PRO A 141 -6.77 22.05 2.71
CA PRO A 141 -6.88 21.15 1.58
C PRO A 141 -5.87 20.02 1.70
N ILE A 142 -6.29 18.81 1.33
CA ILE A 142 -5.41 17.65 1.25
C ILE A 142 -4.92 17.47 -0.18
N LYS A 143 -3.71 16.93 -0.34
CA LYS A 143 -3.14 16.64 -1.66
C LYS A 143 -3.73 15.35 -2.25
N LEU A 144 -4.11 15.44 -3.51
CA LEU A 144 -4.47 14.30 -4.35
C LEU A 144 -3.24 13.80 -5.09
N HIS A 145 -3.19 12.49 -5.31
CA HIS A 145 -2.07 11.84 -5.98
C HIS A 145 -2.57 10.83 -7.00
N ARG A 146 -1.72 10.56 -7.99
CA ARG A 146 -1.91 9.49 -8.97
C ARG A 146 -0.71 8.55 -9.02
N ALA A 147 -0.96 7.33 -9.44
CA ALA A 147 0.08 6.39 -9.83
C ALA A 147 0.78 6.85 -11.13
N ALA A 148 1.95 6.27 -11.39
CA ALA A 148 2.61 6.37 -12.67
C ALA A 148 1.70 5.81 -13.78
N SER A 149 1.65 6.50 -14.91
CA SER A 149 0.85 6.11 -16.08
C SER A 149 1.51 5.00 -16.93
N GLY A 150 2.82 4.79 -16.75
CA GLY A 150 3.60 3.77 -17.46
C GLY A 150 5.05 3.74 -17.00
N GLU A 151 5.87 2.92 -17.67
CA GLU A 151 7.27 2.68 -17.29
C GLU A 151 8.15 3.95 -17.28
N GLY A 152 7.87 4.90 -18.18
CA GLY A 152 8.59 6.18 -18.27
C GLY A 152 8.36 7.12 -17.07
N GLU A 153 7.35 6.87 -16.26
CA GLU A 153 7.04 7.63 -15.04
C GLU A 153 7.37 6.84 -13.76
N LEU A 154 8.08 5.72 -13.86
CA LEU A 154 8.51 5.02 -12.66
C LEU A 154 9.61 5.83 -11.98
N PHE A 155 9.32 6.34 -10.77
CA PHE A 155 10.26 7.15 -9.98
C PHE A 155 11.62 6.49 -9.78
N SER A 156 11.63 5.22 -9.38
CA SER A 156 12.86 4.47 -9.15
C SER A 156 12.63 2.97 -8.95
N THR A 157 13.73 2.22 -9.02
CA THR A 157 13.86 0.86 -8.47
C THR A 157 13.82 0.87 -6.94
N ILE A 158 13.54 -0.30 -6.37
CA ILE A 158 13.60 -0.57 -4.93
C ILE A 158 14.95 -0.20 -4.29
N ASP A 159 16.05 -0.21 -5.05
CA ASP A 159 17.37 0.05 -4.51
C ASP A 159 17.56 1.50 -4.08
N LYS A 160 17.03 2.48 -4.82
CA LYS A 160 17.05 3.87 -4.32
C LYS A 160 16.13 4.08 -3.13
N VAL A 161 15.03 3.34 -3.03
CA VAL A 161 14.17 3.39 -1.85
C VAL A 161 14.95 2.89 -0.63
N ARG A 162 15.69 1.78 -0.77
CA ARG A 162 16.58 1.26 0.28
C ARG A 162 17.64 2.29 0.65
N GLU A 163 18.33 2.84 -0.34
CA GLU A 163 19.38 3.84 -0.17
C GLU A 163 18.88 5.07 0.62
N ALA A 164 17.69 5.58 0.27
CA ALA A 164 17.09 6.75 0.91
C ALA A 164 16.76 6.54 2.40
N ILE A 165 16.65 5.29 2.87
CA ILE A 165 16.23 4.98 4.23
C ILE A 165 17.29 4.21 5.05
N VAL A 166 18.52 4.05 4.53
CA VAL A 166 19.62 3.34 5.22
C VAL A 166 19.89 3.88 6.62
N GLY A 167 19.65 5.18 6.86
CA GLY A 167 19.85 5.82 8.16
C GLY A 167 18.87 5.39 9.26
N LEU A 168 17.83 4.61 8.95
CA LEU A 168 16.80 4.19 9.92
C LEU A 168 17.17 2.92 10.72
N GLY A 169 18.42 2.45 10.61
CA GLY A 169 18.90 1.27 11.33
C GLY A 169 18.69 -0.04 10.56
N LYS A 170 18.26 -1.10 11.24
CA LYS A 170 18.01 -2.40 10.60
C LYS A 170 16.67 -2.38 9.86
N ILE A 171 16.76 -2.36 8.54
CA ILE A 171 15.61 -2.20 7.64
C ILE A 171 15.45 -3.38 6.68
N SER A 172 14.21 -3.69 6.36
CA SER A 172 13.85 -4.60 5.26
C SER A 172 12.83 -3.92 4.34
N VAL A 173 13.15 -3.82 3.05
CA VAL A 173 12.25 -3.28 2.02
C VAL A 173 11.81 -4.38 1.07
N GLN A 174 10.50 -4.49 0.87
CA GLN A 174 9.88 -5.43 -0.05
C GLN A 174 8.97 -4.70 -1.04
N THR A 175 9.10 -5.01 -2.34
CA THR A 175 8.17 -4.51 -3.36
C THR A 175 6.84 -5.24 -3.24
N LEU A 176 5.74 -4.49 -3.15
CA LEU A 176 4.39 -5.02 -3.24
C LEU A 176 3.96 -5.08 -4.70
N LYS A 177 3.39 -6.21 -5.11
CA LYS A 177 2.92 -6.38 -6.49
C LYS A 177 1.57 -5.67 -6.73
N PRO A 178 1.32 -5.16 -7.95
CA PRO A 178 2.25 -5.16 -9.09
C PRO A 178 3.33 -4.07 -8.94
N GLU A 179 4.53 -4.32 -9.47
CA GLU A 179 5.67 -3.39 -9.33
C GLU A 179 5.40 -2.00 -9.91
N SER A 180 4.53 -1.93 -10.92
CA SER A 180 4.05 -0.68 -11.52
C SER A 180 3.35 0.26 -10.55
N SER A 181 2.82 -0.26 -9.42
CA SER A 181 2.22 0.56 -8.38
C SER A 181 3.24 1.27 -7.50
N GLN A 182 4.53 0.92 -7.59
CA GLN A 182 5.63 1.46 -6.79
C GLN A 182 5.29 1.52 -5.29
N ARG A 183 4.71 0.43 -4.82
CA ARG A 183 4.35 0.22 -3.42
C ARG A 183 5.43 -0.59 -2.75
N TYR A 184 5.90 -0.12 -1.60
CA TYR A 184 6.96 -0.75 -0.84
C TYR A 184 6.50 -0.96 0.59
N LEU A 185 6.69 -2.18 1.09
CA LEU A 185 6.59 -2.47 2.50
C LEU A 185 7.96 -2.25 3.12
N ILE A 186 8.06 -1.22 3.96
CA ILE A 186 9.23 -0.90 4.74
C ILE A 186 9.03 -1.46 6.14
N ARG A 187 10.00 -2.27 6.60
CA ARG A 187 10.08 -2.76 7.97
C ARG A 187 11.30 -2.14 8.63
N VAL A 188 11.10 -1.58 9.81
CA VAL A 188 12.17 -1.05 10.66
C VAL A 188 12.13 -1.82 11.97
N GLU A 189 13.23 -2.49 12.32
CA GLU A 189 13.38 -3.18 13.61
C GLU A 189 13.52 -2.16 14.74
N ASP A 190 12.83 -2.42 15.84
CA ASP A 190 13.07 -1.74 17.11
C ASP A 190 13.96 -2.63 17.97
N SER A 191 15.16 -2.15 18.29
CA SER A 191 16.12 -2.86 19.14
C SER A 191 15.74 -2.82 20.62
N GLY A 192 14.74 -2.00 21.02
CA GLY A 192 14.32 -1.85 22.41
C GLY A 192 15.35 -1.14 23.29
N GLU A 193 16.30 -0.41 22.69
CA GLU A 193 17.29 0.45 23.37
C GLU A 193 16.81 1.89 23.49
#